data_AF-A0A8T1WMH9-F1
#
_entry.id   AF-A0A8T1WMH9-F1
#
_cell.length_a   1.000
_cell.length_b   1.000
_cell.length_c   1.000
_cell.angle_alpha   90.00
_cell.angle_beta   90.00
_cell.angle_gamma   90.00
#
_symmetry.space_group_name_H-M   'P 1'
#
loop_
_entity.id
_entity.type
_entity.pdbx_description
1 polymer ?
#
loop_
_entity_poly.entity_id
_entity_poly.type
_entity_poly.pdbx_seq_one_letter_code
_entity_poly.pdbx_strand_id
1 'polypeptide(L)'
;MALSPTNAQRPAGSSEDGESAATRGFSKRGDGFSVQETEGLLQEVRERWQEGWDVIAEMHNAQFPGHKRTAGSLKRKFAKLYRTKVDSSTKEKHARAAAMAKKVREEMRGQRRGLAPAARVLGEAFVAETDASVAMQEVHEDLHEVEMITSQPGTHPQTLSEATVTASEHELRQSLTQSVPMAQEPPDAWQAAISRWPVASEQLRRMRSQIESGGSTSSQDLTQTVLLVLLESQHQRDLERDQEREERRMEKQRWQEEMREQQRRHEQERAEDRRRNEQFMQVMTTLVAQIAAGQQQRTGLN
;
A
#
# COMPACT_ATOMS: atom_id res chain seq x y z
N MET A 1 -25.13 70.79 24.86
CA MET A 1 -25.31 71.42 23.54
C MET A 1 -23.96 71.49 22.86
N ALA A 2 -23.72 70.67 21.85
CA ALA A 2 -22.63 70.82 20.89
C ALA A 2 -23.07 70.15 19.59
N LEU A 3 -22.91 70.88 18.50
CA LEU A 3 -23.40 70.61 17.15
C LEU A 3 -22.45 69.65 16.41
N SER A 4 -23.00 68.76 15.59
CA SER A 4 -22.35 68.20 14.39
C SER A 4 -22.13 69.34 13.35
N PRO A 5 -21.58 69.15 12.13
CA PRO A 5 -21.13 67.93 11.44
C PRO A 5 -19.84 68.16 10.59
N THR A 6 -19.62 67.24 9.63
CA THR A 6 -18.96 67.44 8.31
C THR A 6 -17.55 66.87 8.20
N ASN A 7 -17.44 65.71 7.55
CA ASN A 7 -16.26 65.43 6.74
C ASN A 7 -16.70 64.98 5.35
N ALA A 8 -16.36 65.81 4.37
CA ALA A 8 -16.55 65.56 2.96
C ALA A 8 -15.32 64.81 2.42
N GLN A 9 -15.56 63.83 1.54
CA GLN A 9 -14.98 63.75 0.20
C GLN A 9 -13.43 63.91 0.12
N ARG A 10 -12.63 62.92 -0.29
CA ARG A 10 -12.38 62.47 -1.68
C ARG A 10 -11.12 61.55 -1.70
N PRO A 11 -10.51 61.14 -2.85
CA PRO A 11 -10.21 59.75 -3.19
C PRO A 11 -8.71 59.41 -3.33
N ALA A 12 -8.34 58.14 -3.24
CA ALA A 12 -7.10 57.53 -3.75
C ALA A 12 -7.24 56.00 -3.52
N GLY A 13 -7.01 55.09 -4.45
CA GLY A 13 -5.85 55.02 -5.34
C GLY A 13 -4.72 54.31 -4.59
N SER A 14 -4.65 52.98 -4.67
CA SER A 14 -3.37 52.24 -4.57
C SER A 14 -3.57 50.80 -5.03
N SER A 15 -2.98 50.49 -6.19
CA SER A 15 -2.59 49.13 -6.56
C SER A 15 -1.47 48.68 -5.64
N GLU A 16 -1.67 47.58 -4.93
CA GLU A 16 -0.59 46.72 -4.43
C GLU A 16 -1.17 45.29 -4.51
N ASP A 17 -0.92 44.55 -5.58
CA ASP A 17 0.26 43.67 -5.70
C ASP A 17 0.66 43.08 -4.34
N GLY A 18 -0.30 42.40 -3.70
CA GLY A 18 -0.05 41.40 -2.68
C GLY A 18 0.42 40.11 -3.32
N GLU A 19 1.59 40.18 -3.97
CA GLU A 19 2.49 39.07 -4.21
C GLU A 19 2.52 38.23 -2.92
N SER A 20 1.77 37.13 -2.91
CA SER A 20 1.87 36.14 -1.83
C SER A 20 3.20 35.47 -2.05
N ALA A 21 4.25 36.16 -1.59
CA ALA A 21 5.57 35.63 -1.39
C ALA A 21 5.37 34.24 -0.83
N ALA A 22 5.86 33.25 -1.57
CA ALA A 22 5.97 31.89 -1.14
C ALA A 22 6.94 31.86 0.05
N THR A 23 6.51 32.36 1.20
CA THR A 23 7.13 32.05 2.47
C THR A 23 7.03 30.54 2.54
N ARG A 24 8.19 29.88 2.36
CA ARG A 24 8.40 28.45 2.58
C ARG A 24 7.86 28.13 3.98
N GLY A 25 6.56 27.88 4.05
CA GLY A 25 5.88 27.49 5.26
C GLY A 25 6.43 26.12 5.61
N PHE A 26 7.23 26.06 6.67
CA PHE A 26 7.61 24.78 7.24
C PHE A 26 6.31 24.06 7.61
N SER A 27 6.03 22.95 6.95
CA SER A 27 4.84 22.15 7.16
C SER A 27 4.88 21.61 8.60
N LYS A 28 4.00 22.15 9.47
CA LYS A 28 3.83 21.62 10.83
C LYS A 28 3.24 20.21 10.72
N ARG A 29 3.61 19.30 11.65
CA ARG A 29 3.05 17.93 11.66
C ARG A 29 1.51 18.00 11.63
N GLY A 30 0.90 17.39 10.62
CA GLY A 30 -0.55 17.42 10.39
C GLY A 30 -1.00 18.33 9.26
N ASP A 31 -0.10 19.15 8.71
CA ASP A 31 -0.39 19.94 7.52
C ASP A 31 -0.53 18.99 6.31
N GLY A 32 -1.73 19.03 5.74
CA GLY A 32 -2.18 18.12 4.69
C GLY A 32 -1.36 18.29 3.42
N PHE A 33 -1.72 17.54 2.38
CA PHE A 33 -1.09 17.75 1.07
C PHE A 33 -1.67 19.00 0.42
N SER A 34 -0.81 19.97 0.12
CA SER A 34 -1.21 21.11 -0.70
C SER A 34 -1.58 20.65 -2.12
N VAL A 35 -2.26 21.51 -2.89
CA VAL A 35 -2.65 21.17 -4.27
C VAL A 35 -1.41 21.00 -5.15
N GLN A 36 -0.44 21.92 -5.04
CA GLN A 36 0.83 21.83 -5.76
C GLN A 36 1.64 20.61 -5.35
N GLU A 37 1.69 20.30 -4.04
CA GLU A 37 2.36 19.09 -3.55
C GLU A 37 1.69 17.81 -4.09
N THR A 38 0.35 17.83 -4.21
CA THR A 38 -0.40 16.71 -4.76
C THR A 38 -0.13 16.53 -6.26
N GLU A 39 -0.07 17.61 -7.03
CA GLU A 39 0.26 17.57 -8.46
C GLU A 39 1.71 17.11 -8.70
N GLY A 40 2.67 17.64 -7.93
CA GLY A 40 4.07 17.21 -7.97
C GLY A 40 4.24 15.72 -7.65
N LEU A 41 3.55 15.22 -6.62
CA LEU A 41 3.51 13.78 -6.33
C LEU A 41 3.03 12.95 -7.53
N LEU A 42 1.98 13.38 -8.22
CA LEU A 42 1.43 12.63 -9.34
C LEU A 42 2.39 12.59 -10.54
N GLN A 43 3.13 13.66 -10.78
CA GLN A 43 4.16 13.71 -11.81
C GLN A 43 5.32 12.76 -11.48
N GLU A 44 5.83 12.81 -10.24
CA GLU A 44 6.92 11.93 -9.78
C GLU A 44 6.53 10.44 -9.85
N VAL A 45 5.32 10.10 -9.43
CA VAL A 45 4.81 8.72 -9.54
C VAL A 45 4.69 8.31 -11.00
N ARG A 46 4.26 9.20 -11.90
CA ARG A 46 4.14 8.88 -13.32
C ARG A 46 5.48 8.51 -13.95
N GLU A 47 6.53 9.24 -13.61
CA GLU A 47 7.86 9.07 -14.20
C GLU A 47 8.64 7.92 -13.57
N ARG A 48 8.59 7.76 -12.24
CA ARG A 48 9.55 6.93 -11.48
C ARG A 48 8.91 5.80 -10.67
N TRP A 49 7.65 5.43 -10.91
CA TRP A 49 7.00 4.36 -10.13
C TRP A 49 7.72 3.01 -10.16
N GLN A 50 8.57 2.75 -11.17
CA GLN A 50 9.35 1.52 -11.29
C GLN A 50 10.57 1.50 -10.35
N GLU A 51 11.12 2.67 -10.04
CA GLU A 51 12.32 2.83 -9.19
C GLU A 51 12.00 2.62 -7.71
N GLY A 52 10.72 2.74 -7.34
CA GLY A 52 10.22 2.46 -5.99
C GLY A 52 9.77 3.71 -5.25
N TRP A 53 9.03 3.49 -4.16
CA TRP A 53 8.43 4.58 -3.39
C TRP A 53 9.45 5.38 -2.56
N ASP A 54 10.60 4.78 -2.23
CA ASP A 54 11.65 5.46 -1.47
C ASP A 54 12.36 6.52 -2.33
N VAL A 55 12.67 6.21 -3.59
CA VAL A 55 13.22 7.17 -4.56
C VAL A 55 12.24 8.31 -4.82
N ILE A 56 10.95 7.98 -5.02
CA ILE A 56 9.89 8.99 -5.16
C ILE A 56 9.83 9.90 -3.93
N ALA A 57 9.97 9.35 -2.72
CA ALA A 57 9.95 10.15 -1.50
C ALA A 57 11.16 11.09 -1.39
N GLU A 58 12.34 10.62 -1.79
CA GLU A 58 13.55 11.45 -1.84
C GLU A 58 13.38 12.63 -2.81
N MET A 59 12.97 12.35 -4.06
CA MET A 59 12.75 13.37 -5.08
C MET A 59 11.63 14.35 -4.71
N HIS A 60 10.53 13.84 -4.15
CA HIS A 60 9.42 14.67 -3.66
C HIS A 60 9.88 15.62 -2.55
N ASN A 61 10.68 15.13 -1.60
CA ASN A 61 11.20 15.96 -0.51
C ASN A 61 12.25 16.98 -0.97
N ALA A 62 12.99 16.68 -2.06
CA ALA A 62 13.88 17.64 -2.70
C ALA A 62 13.10 18.79 -3.35
N GLN A 63 11.95 18.49 -3.97
CA GLN A 63 11.07 19.49 -4.58
C GLN A 63 10.27 20.31 -3.55
N PHE A 64 9.83 19.67 -2.46
CA PHE A 64 9.04 20.29 -1.40
C PHE A 64 9.80 20.29 -0.07
N PRO A 65 10.90 21.06 0.04
CA PRO A 65 11.69 21.12 1.26
C PRO A 65 10.82 21.63 2.42
N GLY A 66 10.69 20.82 3.47
CA GLY A 66 9.93 21.17 4.68
C GLY A 66 8.72 20.29 4.97
N HIS A 67 8.21 19.52 4.00
CA HIS A 67 7.06 18.62 4.23
C HIS A 67 7.45 17.22 4.74
N LYS A 68 8.74 16.86 4.61
CA LYS A 68 9.37 15.60 5.07
C LYS A 68 8.41 14.40 4.98
N ARG A 69 7.91 14.13 3.78
CA ARG A 69 6.99 13.03 3.51
C ARG A 69 7.76 11.71 3.45
N THR A 70 7.16 10.65 3.98
CA THR A 70 7.69 9.29 3.86
C THR A 70 7.08 8.58 2.66
N ALA A 71 7.79 7.58 2.11
CA ALA A 71 7.28 6.70 1.06
C ALA A 71 5.87 6.17 1.36
N GLY A 72 5.64 5.72 2.60
CA GLY A 72 4.33 5.26 3.07
C GLY A 72 3.25 6.35 3.03
N SER A 73 3.58 7.60 3.40
CA SER A 73 2.63 8.71 3.35
C SER A 73 2.22 9.11 1.93
N LEU A 74 3.19 9.12 1.00
CA LEU A 74 2.96 9.42 -0.41
C LEU A 74 2.13 8.31 -1.08
N LYS A 75 2.48 7.05 -0.81
CA LYS A 75 1.72 5.88 -1.28
C LYS A 75 0.27 5.91 -0.80
N ARG A 76 0.03 6.24 0.48
CA ARG A 76 -1.32 6.40 1.03
C ARG A 76 -2.08 7.54 0.37
N LYS A 77 -1.44 8.70 0.17
CA LYS A 77 -2.05 9.85 -0.52
C LYS A 77 -2.43 9.50 -1.96
N PHE A 78 -1.52 8.90 -2.72
CA PHE A 78 -1.79 8.42 -4.08
C PHE A 78 -2.93 7.40 -4.11
N ALA A 79 -2.92 6.44 -3.18
CA ALA A 79 -3.99 5.45 -3.05
C ALA A 79 -5.36 6.06 -2.78
N LYS A 80 -5.41 7.08 -1.93
CA LYS A 80 -6.64 7.83 -1.66
C LYS A 80 -7.14 8.54 -2.92
N LEU A 81 -6.25 9.20 -3.67
CA LEU A 81 -6.62 9.95 -4.87
C LEU A 81 -7.23 9.08 -5.97
N TYR A 82 -6.58 7.97 -6.35
CA TYR A 82 -7.10 7.16 -7.47
C TYR A 82 -8.39 6.40 -7.09
N ARG A 83 -8.64 6.16 -5.80
CA ARG A 83 -9.89 5.55 -5.28
C ARG A 83 -11.02 6.55 -5.11
N THR A 84 -10.73 7.85 -5.14
CA THR A 84 -11.73 8.91 -4.94
C THR A 84 -12.76 8.86 -6.09
N LYS A 85 -14.04 8.80 -5.73
CA LYS A 85 -15.16 9.01 -6.66
C LYS A 85 -15.33 10.52 -6.85
N VAL A 86 -15.44 10.95 -8.10
CA VAL A 86 -15.57 12.37 -8.44
C VAL A 86 -17.05 12.63 -8.69
N ASP A 87 -17.69 13.25 -7.72
CA ASP A 87 -19.10 13.67 -7.82
C ASP A 87 -19.20 15.16 -8.19
N SER A 88 -20.39 15.62 -8.60
CA SER A 88 -20.63 17.02 -8.99
C SER A 88 -20.35 18.05 -7.89
N SER A 89 -20.34 17.61 -6.63
CA SER A 89 -19.98 18.42 -5.45
C SER A 89 -18.47 18.51 -5.19
N THR A 90 -17.66 17.73 -5.91
CA THR A 90 -16.21 17.68 -5.71
C THR A 90 -15.56 18.95 -6.27
N LYS A 91 -14.76 19.65 -5.46
CA LYS A 91 -14.00 20.82 -5.94
C LYS A 91 -13.17 20.44 -7.15
N GLU A 92 -13.25 21.24 -8.21
CA GLU A 92 -12.62 20.97 -9.50
C GLU A 92 -11.13 20.59 -9.38
N LYS A 93 -10.37 21.28 -8.51
CA LYS A 93 -8.95 20.99 -8.27
C LYS A 93 -8.71 19.55 -7.75
N HIS A 94 -9.59 19.05 -6.89
CA HIS A 94 -9.51 17.66 -6.38
C HIS A 94 -9.99 16.66 -7.42
N ALA A 95 -11.01 17.01 -8.22
CA ALA A 95 -11.47 16.20 -9.33
C ALA A 95 -10.35 15.98 -10.38
N ARG A 96 -9.64 17.05 -10.75
CA ARG A 96 -8.49 17.00 -11.68
C ARG A 96 -7.36 16.12 -11.13
N ALA A 97 -6.98 16.30 -9.86
CA ALA A 97 -5.96 15.46 -9.22
C ALA A 97 -6.38 13.97 -9.16
N ALA A 98 -7.65 13.68 -8.86
CA ALA A 98 -8.17 12.30 -8.84
C ALA A 98 -8.17 11.68 -10.25
N ALA A 99 -8.57 12.43 -11.28
CA ALA A 99 -8.53 11.97 -12.67
C ALA A 99 -7.09 11.67 -13.13
N MET A 100 -6.14 12.54 -12.80
CA MET A 100 -4.72 12.32 -13.09
C MET A 100 -4.18 11.09 -12.34
N ALA A 101 -4.52 10.91 -11.06
CA ALA A 101 -4.12 9.74 -10.29
C ALA A 101 -4.67 8.43 -10.89
N LYS A 102 -5.92 8.42 -11.39
CA LYS A 102 -6.50 7.28 -12.11
C LYS A 102 -5.75 7.00 -13.41
N LYS A 103 -5.42 8.03 -14.18
CA LYS A 103 -4.62 7.89 -15.41
C LYS A 103 -3.25 7.28 -15.12
N VAL A 104 -2.53 7.81 -14.13
CA VAL A 104 -1.22 7.27 -13.70
C VAL A 104 -1.36 5.82 -13.26
N ARG A 105 -2.41 5.47 -12.50
CA ARG A 105 -2.66 4.08 -12.08
C ARG A 105 -2.89 3.13 -13.26
N GLU A 106 -3.61 3.57 -14.29
CA GLU A 106 -3.82 2.79 -15.51
C GLU A 106 -2.53 2.65 -16.34
N GLU A 107 -1.70 3.70 -16.42
CA GLU A 107 -0.37 3.62 -17.05
C GLU A 107 0.52 2.60 -16.32
N MET A 108 0.58 2.65 -14.99
CA MET A 108 1.30 1.66 -14.17
C MET A 108 0.81 0.22 -14.40
N ARG A 109 -0.50 0.03 -14.59
CA ARG A 109 -1.10 -1.29 -14.84
C ARG A 109 -0.82 -1.76 -16.27
N GLY A 110 -0.87 -0.86 -17.25
CA GLY A 110 -0.59 -1.15 -18.66
C GLY A 110 0.86 -1.53 -18.90
N GLN A 111 1.81 -0.83 -18.27
CA GLN A 111 3.24 -1.15 -18.37
C GLN A 111 3.60 -2.47 -17.69
N ARG A 112 2.93 -2.86 -16.60
CA ARG A 112 3.06 -4.20 -16.00
C ARG A 112 2.52 -5.34 -16.86
N ARG A 113 1.73 -5.02 -17.90
CA ARG A 113 1.12 -6.00 -18.80
C ARG A 113 1.85 -6.14 -20.15
N GLY A 114 2.97 -5.44 -20.35
CA GLY A 114 3.86 -5.66 -21.50
C GLY A 114 3.21 -5.45 -22.87
N LEU A 115 2.41 -4.40 -23.05
CA LEU A 115 1.86 -4.04 -24.36
C LEU A 115 2.32 -2.66 -24.81
N ALA A 116 2.89 -2.66 -26.01
CA ALA A 116 3.53 -1.56 -26.71
C ALA A 116 2.73 -0.24 -26.71
N PRO A 117 3.42 0.93 -26.73
CA PRO A 117 2.79 2.24 -26.70
C PRO A 117 2.15 2.68 -28.03
N ALA A 118 1.99 1.78 -29.01
CA ALA A 118 1.61 2.16 -30.38
C ALA A 118 0.10 2.08 -30.70
N ALA A 119 -0.76 1.58 -29.81
CA ALA A 119 -2.16 1.27 -30.18
C ALA A 119 -3.25 2.19 -29.57
N ARG A 120 -2.90 3.34 -28.97
CA ARG A 120 -3.90 4.24 -28.32
C ARG A 120 -4.24 5.52 -29.08
N VAL A 121 -3.78 5.69 -30.32
CA VAL A 121 -4.07 6.89 -31.13
C VAL A 121 -5.41 6.82 -31.88
N LEU A 122 -6.15 5.70 -31.84
CA LEU A 122 -7.44 5.58 -32.57
C LEU A 122 -8.53 4.92 -31.72
N GLY A 123 -9.03 5.63 -30.71
CA GLY A 123 -10.16 5.16 -29.90
C GLY A 123 -10.95 6.25 -29.18
N GLU A 124 -10.77 7.52 -29.57
CA GLU A 124 -11.48 8.66 -28.99
C GLU A 124 -12.33 9.34 -30.07
N ALA A 125 -13.23 8.57 -30.68
CA ALA A 125 -14.33 9.07 -31.49
C ALA A 125 -15.42 8.00 -31.52
N PHE A 126 -16.63 8.36 -31.09
CA PHE A 126 -17.82 7.52 -30.87
C PHE A 126 -17.83 6.70 -29.57
N VAL A 127 -18.49 7.22 -28.52
CA VAL A 127 -19.91 6.95 -28.22
C VAL A 127 -20.37 8.00 -27.21
N ALA A 128 -21.06 9.02 -27.71
CA ALA A 128 -22.07 9.71 -26.92
C ALA A 128 -23.35 8.85 -26.98
N GLU A 129 -24.12 8.88 -25.90
CA GLU A 129 -25.55 8.54 -25.88
C GLU A 129 -25.91 7.05 -25.91
N THR A 130 -26.00 6.42 -24.74
CA THR A 130 -27.15 5.55 -24.43
C THR A 130 -27.40 5.50 -22.92
N ASP A 131 -28.62 5.88 -22.58
CA ASP A 131 -29.29 5.82 -21.28
C ASP A 131 -29.58 4.36 -20.85
N ALA A 132 -30.09 4.21 -19.63
CA ALA A 132 -30.75 3.05 -19.04
C ALA A 132 -29.92 2.02 -18.24
N SER A 133 -29.99 2.22 -16.92
CA SER A 133 -30.40 1.23 -15.91
C SER A 133 -29.78 -0.18 -15.94
N VAL A 134 -28.86 -0.46 -15.01
CA VAL A 134 -28.90 -1.71 -14.21
C VAL A 134 -28.33 -1.42 -12.82
N ALA A 135 -29.12 -1.78 -11.81
CA ALA A 135 -28.83 -1.72 -10.41
C ALA A 135 -27.56 -2.50 -10.00
N MET A 136 -26.75 -1.91 -9.13
CA MET A 136 -26.19 -2.64 -7.99
C MET A 136 -26.10 -1.69 -6.81
N GLN A 137 -27.10 -1.85 -5.95
CA GLN A 137 -27.13 -1.35 -4.59
C GLN A 137 -26.14 -2.19 -3.77
N GLU A 138 -24.97 -1.64 -3.50
CA GLU A 138 -24.08 -2.20 -2.49
C GLU A 138 -24.06 -1.24 -1.29
N VAL A 139 -24.50 -1.80 -0.19
CA VAL A 139 -24.87 -1.17 1.06
C VAL A 139 -23.64 -1.10 1.98
N HIS A 140 -23.66 -0.14 2.90
CA HIS A 140 -22.82 0.00 4.11
C HIS A 140 -21.42 0.61 3.89
N GLU A 141 -20.88 1.47 4.75
CA GLU A 141 -21.36 2.04 6.02
C GLU A 141 -20.50 3.25 6.35
N ASP A 142 -21.10 4.21 7.04
CA ASP A 142 -20.45 5.29 7.78
C ASP A 142 -19.26 4.78 8.61
N LEU A 143 -18.13 5.48 8.51
CA LEU A 143 -17.16 5.55 9.62
C LEU A 143 -16.65 6.99 9.71
N HIS A 144 -17.40 7.75 10.49
CA HIS A 144 -17.03 9.03 11.06
C HIS A 144 -16.05 8.80 12.24
N GLU A 145 -15.13 9.75 12.39
CA GLU A 145 -14.37 10.11 13.58
C GLU A 145 -13.29 9.18 14.18
N VAL A 146 -12.06 9.63 13.91
CA VAL A 146 -10.86 9.44 14.72
C VAL A 146 -10.71 10.66 15.62
N GLU A 147 -10.79 10.46 16.94
CA GLU A 147 -10.17 11.29 17.99
C GLU A 147 -10.31 10.49 19.30
N MET A 148 -9.25 10.14 20.02
CA MET A 148 -8.59 11.04 20.96
C MET A 148 -7.22 10.50 21.41
N ILE A 149 -6.39 11.48 21.74
CA ILE A 149 -5.05 11.46 22.30
C ILE A 149 -5.02 10.88 23.72
N THR A 150 -4.04 10.03 24.03
CA THR A 150 -3.45 9.98 25.38
C THR A 150 -1.94 9.91 25.27
N SER A 151 -1.31 11.07 25.40
CA SER A 151 0.11 11.22 25.66
C SER A 151 0.32 11.19 27.17
N GLN A 152 1.33 10.47 27.67
CA GLN A 152 2.06 10.91 28.86
C GLN A 152 3.57 10.63 28.77
N PRO A 153 4.39 11.50 29.39
CA PRO A 153 5.86 11.55 29.35
C PRO A 153 6.45 10.62 30.44
N GLY A 154 7.73 10.25 30.55
CA GLY A 154 9.01 10.85 30.16
C GLY A 154 9.93 10.76 31.39
N THR A 155 11.18 10.30 31.22
CA THR A 155 12.46 10.75 31.89
C THR A 155 13.55 9.65 31.93
N HIS A 156 14.56 9.79 31.04
CA HIS A 156 16.04 9.68 31.14
C HIS A 156 16.78 8.97 32.32
N PRO A 157 18.12 8.69 32.26
CA PRO A 157 19.12 8.66 31.15
C PRO A 157 20.16 7.48 31.24
N GLN A 158 21.28 7.60 30.47
CA GLN A 158 22.61 6.95 30.60
C GLN A 158 22.76 5.52 30.00
N THR A 159 23.79 5.15 29.23
CA THR A 159 25.20 5.61 29.12
C THR A 159 25.77 5.44 27.69
N LEU A 160 26.78 6.27 27.41
CA LEU A 160 27.69 6.27 26.26
C LEU A 160 28.43 4.93 26.03
N SER A 161 28.70 4.61 24.76
CA SER A 161 29.99 4.04 24.36
C SER A 161 30.34 4.52 22.96
N GLU A 162 31.34 5.38 22.96
CA GLU A 162 32.09 5.90 21.83
C GLU A 162 33.20 4.88 21.53
N ALA A 163 33.18 4.28 20.36
CA ALA A 163 34.30 3.48 19.85
C ALA A 163 34.46 3.79 18.36
N THR A 164 35.33 4.76 18.10
CA THR A 164 36.01 4.98 16.84
C THR A 164 36.69 3.68 16.40
N VAL A 165 36.26 3.08 15.29
CA VAL A 165 37.10 2.15 14.51
C VAL A 165 37.05 2.58 13.05
N THR A 166 38.05 3.37 12.69
CA THR A 166 38.54 3.51 11.32
C THR A 166 39.34 2.26 10.96
N ALA A 167 38.71 1.29 10.28
CA ALA A 167 39.32 0.18 9.54
C ALA A 167 38.16 -0.55 8.84
N SER A 168 38.17 -0.96 7.58
CA SER A 168 39.17 -0.97 6.54
C SER A 168 38.44 -1.34 5.25
N GLU A 169 38.39 -0.43 4.28
CA GLU A 169 37.81 -0.65 2.93
C GLU A 169 38.59 -1.74 2.13
N HIS A 170 39.68 -2.26 2.69
CA HIS A 170 40.55 -3.25 2.07
C HIS A 170 40.10 -4.72 2.30
N GLU A 171 39.13 -5.01 3.17
CA GLU A 171 38.61 -6.38 3.36
C GLU A 171 37.52 -6.77 2.35
N LEU A 172 36.80 -5.81 1.75
CA LEU A 172 35.73 -6.08 0.78
C LEU A 172 36.23 -6.50 -0.61
N ARG A 173 37.54 -6.42 -0.87
CA ARG A 173 38.16 -6.91 -2.12
C ARG A 173 38.83 -8.28 -2.00
N GLN A 174 38.91 -8.87 -0.81
CA GLN A 174 39.50 -10.20 -0.62
C GLN A 174 38.46 -11.33 -0.50
N SER A 175 37.17 -11.04 -0.33
CA SER A 175 36.13 -12.09 -0.28
C SER A 175 35.67 -12.61 -1.65
N LEU A 176 36.18 -12.06 -2.77
CA LEU A 176 35.78 -12.48 -4.12
C LEU A 176 36.61 -13.64 -4.73
N THR A 177 37.52 -14.24 -3.96
CA THR A 177 38.27 -15.46 -4.36
C THR A 177 38.00 -16.66 -3.45
N GLN A 178 36.92 -16.60 -2.65
CA GLN A 178 36.46 -17.79 -1.93
C GLN A 178 35.80 -18.74 -2.94
N SER A 179 36.64 -19.61 -3.48
CA SER A 179 36.30 -20.85 -4.17
C SER A 179 34.98 -21.42 -3.64
N VAL A 180 33.97 -21.46 -4.50
CA VAL A 180 32.76 -22.25 -4.32
C VAL A 180 33.22 -23.64 -3.90
N PRO A 181 32.92 -24.10 -2.67
CA PRO A 181 33.16 -25.49 -2.35
C PRO A 181 32.32 -26.28 -3.34
N MET A 182 33.00 -27.02 -4.21
CA MET A 182 32.42 -28.10 -5.00
C MET A 182 31.90 -29.12 -4.00
N ALA A 183 30.71 -28.85 -3.46
CA ALA A 183 29.90 -29.86 -2.81
C ALA A 183 29.74 -30.94 -3.87
N GLN A 184 30.42 -32.08 -3.66
CA GLN A 184 30.14 -33.29 -4.41
C GLN A 184 28.63 -33.51 -4.26
N GLU A 185 27.87 -33.24 -5.31
CA GLU A 185 26.46 -33.61 -5.34
C GLU A 185 26.40 -35.10 -5.03
N PRO A 186 25.61 -35.52 -4.03
CA PRO A 186 25.42 -36.93 -3.79
C PRO A 186 24.91 -37.57 -5.09
N PRO A 187 25.36 -38.79 -5.45
CA PRO A 187 24.92 -39.48 -6.66
C PRO A 187 23.38 -39.64 -6.77
N ASP A 188 22.67 -39.38 -5.67
CA ASP A 188 21.21 -39.36 -5.58
C ASP A 188 20.56 -38.06 -6.07
N ALA A 189 21.25 -36.92 -6.09
CA ALA A 189 20.67 -35.64 -6.54
C ALA A 189 20.29 -35.68 -8.02
N TRP A 190 21.14 -36.30 -8.84
CA TRP A 190 20.86 -36.53 -10.25
C TRP A 190 19.72 -37.52 -10.46
N GLN A 191 19.63 -38.58 -9.66
CA GLN A 191 18.50 -39.52 -9.73
C GLN A 191 17.19 -38.86 -9.30
N ALA A 192 17.23 -37.99 -8.29
CA ALA A 192 16.07 -37.22 -7.87
C ALA A 192 15.63 -36.24 -8.96
N ALA A 193 16.58 -35.56 -9.62
CA ALA A 193 16.30 -34.66 -10.74
C ALA A 193 15.71 -35.42 -11.95
N ILE A 194 16.25 -36.59 -12.30
CA ILE A 194 15.72 -37.46 -13.36
C ILE A 194 14.32 -37.98 -12.99
N SER A 195 14.10 -38.37 -11.74
CA SER A 195 12.80 -38.85 -11.26
C SER A 195 11.72 -37.77 -11.25
N ARG A 196 12.11 -36.49 -11.28
CA ARG A 196 11.20 -35.35 -11.35
C ARG A 196 10.47 -35.24 -12.69
N TRP A 197 11.00 -35.88 -13.74
CA TRP A 197 10.53 -35.78 -15.12
C TRP A 197 10.15 -37.15 -15.66
N PRO A 198 8.99 -37.71 -15.25
CA PRO A 198 8.63 -39.08 -15.57
C PRO A 198 8.69 -39.39 -17.07
N VAL A 199 8.37 -38.43 -17.96
CA VAL A 199 8.33 -38.65 -19.41
C VAL A 199 9.74 -38.67 -20.02
N ALA A 200 10.61 -37.70 -19.69
CA ALA A 200 11.99 -37.68 -20.18
C ALA A 200 12.92 -38.66 -19.43
N SER A 201 12.52 -39.13 -18.24
CA SER A 201 13.38 -39.91 -17.35
C SER A 201 13.83 -41.26 -17.92
N GLU A 202 12.95 -41.96 -18.66
CA GLU A 202 13.28 -43.25 -19.26
C GLU A 202 14.27 -43.10 -20.42
N GLN A 203 14.10 -42.03 -21.20
CA GLN A 203 14.96 -41.73 -22.34
C GLN A 203 16.34 -41.25 -21.89
N LEU A 204 16.40 -40.43 -20.84
CA LEU A 204 17.63 -40.06 -20.15
C LEU A 204 18.34 -41.26 -19.52
N ARG A 205 17.61 -42.17 -18.86
CA ARG A 205 18.18 -43.42 -18.33
C ARG A 205 18.73 -44.31 -19.44
N ARG A 206 18.01 -44.46 -20.55
CA ARG A 206 18.46 -45.27 -21.70
C ARG A 206 19.71 -44.67 -22.36
N MET A 207 19.76 -43.35 -22.55
CA MET A 207 20.95 -42.66 -23.07
C MET A 207 22.14 -42.83 -22.12
N ARG A 208 21.91 -42.69 -20.80
CA ARG A 208 22.96 -42.90 -19.81
C ARG A 208 23.54 -44.30 -19.88
N SER A 209 22.70 -45.34 -19.94
CA SER A 209 23.15 -46.73 -20.08
C SER A 209 23.91 -46.97 -21.39
N GLN A 210 23.55 -46.28 -22.48
CA GLN A 210 24.29 -46.34 -23.74
C GLN A 210 25.69 -45.70 -23.63
N ILE A 211 25.81 -44.56 -22.95
CA ILE A 211 27.10 -43.89 -22.72
C ILE A 211 28.00 -44.74 -21.80
N GLU A 212 27.44 -45.31 -20.73
CA GLU A 212 28.17 -46.17 -19.79
C GLU A 212 28.65 -47.47 -20.43
N SER A 213 27.93 -47.98 -21.43
CA SER A 213 28.32 -49.17 -22.21
C SER A 213 29.25 -48.86 -23.40
N GLY A 214 29.66 -47.60 -23.59
CA GLY A 214 30.51 -47.17 -24.70
C GLY A 214 29.81 -47.13 -26.06
N GLY A 215 28.48 -47.19 -26.09
CA GLY A 215 27.69 -47.07 -27.31
C GLY A 215 27.65 -45.62 -27.81
N SER A 216 27.74 -45.44 -29.14
CA SER A 216 27.58 -44.12 -29.76
C SER A 216 26.11 -43.68 -29.72
N THR A 217 25.77 -42.69 -28.90
CA THR A 217 24.46 -42.04 -28.94
C THR A 217 24.33 -41.21 -30.21
N SER A 218 23.27 -41.44 -30.99
CA SER A 218 22.99 -40.61 -32.16
C SER A 218 22.76 -39.16 -31.75
N SER A 219 23.33 -38.20 -32.48
CA SER A 219 23.09 -36.77 -32.27
C SER A 219 21.59 -36.43 -32.34
N GLN A 220 20.82 -37.17 -33.14
CA GLN A 220 19.38 -36.99 -33.26
C GLN A 220 18.65 -37.37 -31.95
N ASP A 221 19.02 -38.50 -31.34
CA ASP A 221 18.42 -38.98 -30.10
C ASP A 221 18.73 -38.03 -28.93
N LEU A 222 19.93 -37.44 -28.92
CA LEU A 222 20.31 -36.40 -27.97
C LEU A 222 19.42 -35.16 -28.13
N THR A 223 19.25 -34.65 -29.36
CA THR A 223 18.40 -33.47 -29.60
C THR A 223 16.94 -33.70 -29.24
N GLN A 224 16.42 -34.89 -29.54
CA GLN A 224 15.05 -35.27 -29.19
C GLN A 224 14.85 -35.31 -27.68
N THR A 225 15.82 -35.87 -26.94
CA THR A 225 15.75 -35.97 -25.49
C THR A 225 15.84 -34.59 -24.83
N VAL A 226 16.70 -33.70 -25.32
CA VAL A 226 16.76 -32.31 -24.83
C VAL A 226 15.45 -31.57 -25.09
N LEU A 227 14.82 -31.76 -26.24
CA LEU A 227 13.53 -31.15 -26.55
C LEU A 227 12.41 -31.63 -25.60
N LEU A 228 12.35 -32.93 -25.32
CA LEU A 228 11.42 -33.51 -24.35
C LEU A 228 11.61 -32.90 -22.95
N VAL A 229 12.85 -32.81 -22.48
CA VAL A 229 13.19 -32.18 -21.19
C VAL A 229 12.74 -30.71 -21.14
N LEU A 230 12.96 -29.95 -22.21
CA LEU A 230 12.57 -28.54 -22.27
C LEU A 230 11.06 -28.36 -22.23
N LEU A 231 10.31 -29.18 -22.97
CA LEU A 231 8.85 -29.14 -22.99
C LEU A 231 8.26 -29.55 -21.63
N GLU A 232 8.79 -30.61 -21.01
CA GLU A 232 8.35 -31.07 -19.69
C GLU A 232 8.70 -30.04 -18.60
N SER A 233 9.88 -29.43 -18.66
CA SER A 233 10.26 -28.31 -17.79
C SER A 233 9.38 -27.07 -17.97
N GLN A 234 8.93 -26.79 -19.19
CA GLN A 234 8.00 -25.69 -19.44
C GLN A 234 6.63 -26.01 -18.84
N HIS A 235 6.10 -27.20 -19.12
CA HIS A 235 4.81 -27.65 -18.58
C HIS A 235 4.79 -27.65 -17.05
N GLN A 236 5.87 -28.10 -16.40
CA GLN A 236 5.98 -28.09 -14.95
C GLN A 236 5.90 -26.67 -14.38
N ARG A 237 6.58 -25.70 -15.00
CA ARG A 237 6.50 -24.28 -14.59
C ARG A 237 5.14 -23.66 -14.85
N ASP A 238 4.38 -24.16 -15.83
CA ASP A 238 2.98 -23.75 -16.03
C ASP A 238 2.11 -24.29 -14.91
N LEU A 239 2.24 -25.57 -14.55
CA LEU A 239 1.52 -26.19 -13.44
C LEU A 239 1.82 -25.51 -12.11
N GLU A 240 3.08 -25.21 -11.80
CA GLU A 240 3.47 -24.48 -10.58
C GLU A 240 2.84 -23.08 -10.54
N ARG A 241 2.78 -22.38 -11.68
CA ARG A 241 2.10 -21.07 -11.78
C ARG A 241 0.59 -21.19 -11.58
N ASP A 242 -0.03 -22.27 -12.05
CA ASP A 242 -1.46 -22.51 -11.84
C ASP A 242 -1.78 -22.86 -10.39
N GLN A 243 -0.96 -23.73 -9.77
CA GLN A 243 -1.06 -24.05 -8.36
C GLN A 243 -0.91 -22.80 -7.49
N GLU A 244 0.09 -21.95 -7.78
CA GLU A 244 0.29 -20.69 -7.04
C GLU A 244 -0.93 -19.75 -7.19
N ARG A 245 -1.54 -19.68 -8.38
CA ARG A 245 -2.77 -18.89 -8.58
C ARG A 245 -3.92 -19.44 -7.76
N GLU A 246 -4.04 -20.75 -7.64
CA GLU A 246 -5.08 -21.43 -6.88
C GLU A 246 -4.89 -21.26 -5.37
N GLU A 247 -3.65 -21.38 -4.88
CA GLU A 247 -3.29 -21.09 -3.49
C GLU A 247 -3.64 -19.64 -3.11
N ARG A 248 -3.31 -18.66 -3.97
CA ARG A 248 -3.70 -17.27 -3.73
C ARG A 248 -5.23 -17.07 -3.68
N ARG A 249 -6.01 -17.86 -4.43
CA ARG A 249 -7.48 -17.82 -4.36
C ARG A 249 -7.97 -18.38 -3.03
N MET A 250 -7.41 -19.51 -2.59
CA MET A 250 -7.75 -20.15 -1.32
C MET A 250 -7.35 -19.28 -0.13
N GLU A 251 -6.15 -18.70 -0.14
CA GLU A 251 -5.69 -17.78 0.91
C GLU A 251 -6.59 -16.54 1.00
N LYS A 252 -6.96 -15.97 -0.15
CA LYS A 252 -7.91 -14.84 -0.18
C LYS A 252 -9.27 -15.21 0.39
N GLN A 253 -9.77 -16.41 0.12
CA GLN A 253 -11.04 -16.89 0.69
C GLN A 253 -10.93 -17.07 2.21
N ARG A 254 -9.84 -17.69 2.69
CA ARG A 254 -9.57 -17.84 4.13
C ARG A 254 -9.48 -16.49 4.83
N TRP A 255 -8.76 -15.54 4.24
CA TRP A 255 -8.64 -14.19 4.79
C TRP A 255 -10.01 -13.48 4.85
N GLN A 256 -10.85 -13.65 3.83
CA GLN A 256 -12.22 -13.10 3.86
C GLN A 256 -13.08 -13.74 4.94
N GLU A 257 -12.95 -15.05 5.15
CA GLU A 257 -13.66 -15.77 6.20
C GLU A 257 -13.20 -15.33 7.60
N GLU A 258 -11.88 -15.22 7.79
CA GLU A 258 -11.27 -14.72 9.03
C GLU A 258 -11.72 -13.28 9.34
N MET A 259 -11.76 -12.40 8.33
CA MET A 259 -12.27 -11.03 8.49
C MET A 259 -13.75 -11.01 8.93
N ARG A 260 -14.60 -11.86 8.34
CA ARG A 260 -16.01 -11.99 8.76
C ARG A 260 -16.10 -12.52 10.19
N GLU A 261 -15.26 -13.48 10.56
CA GLU A 261 -15.24 -14.00 11.92
C GLU A 261 -14.77 -12.94 12.93
N GLN A 262 -13.73 -12.19 12.61
CA GLN A 262 -13.25 -11.09 13.44
C GLN A 262 -14.33 -10.03 13.64
N GLN A 263 -15.07 -9.68 12.58
CA GLN A 263 -16.17 -8.74 12.67
C GLN A 263 -17.30 -9.26 13.59
N ARG A 264 -17.64 -10.56 13.50
CA ARG A 264 -18.62 -11.18 14.41
C ARG A 264 -18.16 -11.13 15.87
N ARG A 265 -16.88 -11.42 16.13
CA ARG A 265 -16.30 -11.34 17.49
C ARG A 265 -16.36 -9.92 18.04
N HIS A 266 -15.97 -8.93 17.24
CA HIS A 266 -16.01 -7.52 17.64
C HIS A 266 -17.45 -7.03 17.87
N GLU A 267 -18.40 -7.48 17.07
CA GLU A 267 -19.81 -7.13 17.27
C GLU A 267 -20.36 -7.76 18.55
N GLN A 268 -20.01 -9.02 18.84
CA GLN A 268 -20.36 -9.69 20.07
C GLN A 268 -19.76 -8.98 21.29
N GLU A 269 -18.48 -8.60 21.24
CA GLU A 269 -17.81 -7.84 22.31
C GLU A 269 -18.52 -6.49 22.55
N ARG A 270 -18.85 -5.75 21.49
CA ARG A 270 -19.66 -4.52 21.63
C ARG A 270 -21.04 -4.75 22.22
N ALA A 271 -21.68 -5.89 21.93
CA ALA A 271 -22.97 -6.23 22.53
C ALA A 271 -22.83 -6.58 24.01
N GLU A 272 -21.78 -7.29 24.40
CA GLU A 272 -21.47 -7.62 25.79
C GLU A 272 -21.10 -6.38 26.60
N ASP A 273 -20.30 -5.47 26.03
CA ASP A 273 -19.96 -4.20 26.67
C ASP A 273 -21.19 -3.32 26.89
N ARG A 274 -22.13 -3.29 25.93
CA ARG A 274 -23.42 -2.62 26.12
C ARG A 274 -24.19 -3.21 27.31
N ARG A 275 -24.25 -4.54 27.41
CA ARG A 275 -24.91 -5.22 28.56
C ARG A 275 -24.21 -4.91 29.88
N ARG A 276 -22.88 -4.94 29.93
CA ARG A 276 -22.10 -4.59 31.13
C ARG A 276 -22.31 -3.14 31.53
N ASN A 277 -22.31 -2.23 30.57
CA ASN A 277 -22.55 -0.81 30.80
C ASN A 277 -23.98 -0.55 31.29
N GLU A 278 -24.99 -1.22 30.72
CA GLU A 278 -26.38 -1.16 31.19
C GLU A 278 -26.51 -1.68 32.63
N GLN A 279 -25.88 -2.81 32.96
CA GLN A 279 -25.84 -3.35 34.32
C GLN A 279 -25.17 -2.36 35.29
N PHE A 280 -24.05 -1.76 34.89
CA PHE A 280 -23.37 -0.74 35.68
C PHE A 280 -24.26 0.49 35.92
N MET A 281 -24.92 1.00 34.87
CA MET A 281 -25.87 2.12 34.96
C MET A 281 -27.06 1.81 35.88
N GLN A 282 -27.58 0.59 35.85
CA GLN A 282 -28.64 0.14 36.76
C GLN A 282 -28.19 0.21 38.22
N VAL A 283 -27.01 -0.36 38.53
CA VAL A 283 -26.43 -0.32 39.89
C VAL A 283 -26.20 1.12 40.36
N MET A 284 -25.64 1.97 39.49
CA MET A 284 -25.43 3.39 39.80
C MET A 284 -26.74 4.13 40.07
N THR A 285 -27.78 3.88 39.26
CA THR A 285 -29.10 4.48 39.46
C THR A 285 -29.70 4.06 40.80
N THR A 286 -29.59 2.78 41.17
CA THR A 286 -30.06 2.28 42.48
C THR A 286 -29.29 2.91 43.64
N LEU A 287 -27.97 3.02 43.54
CA LEU A 287 -27.14 3.66 44.58
C LEU A 287 -27.49 5.14 44.76
N VAL A 288 -27.65 5.89 43.66
CA VAL A 288 -28.06 7.31 43.71
C VAL A 288 -29.44 7.46 44.34
N ALA A 289 -30.40 6.59 43.98
CA ALA A 289 -31.73 6.60 44.58
C ALA A 289 -31.71 6.33 46.09
N GLN A 290 -30.88 5.39 46.55
CA GLN A 290 -30.70 5.11 47.98
C GLN A 290 -30.08 6.30 48.73
N ILE A 291 -29.07 6.95 48.14
CA ILE A 291 -28.45 8.15 48.72
C ILE A 291 -29.47 9.30 48.81
N ALA A 292 -30.24 9.53 47.75
CA ALA A 292 -31.27 10.57 47.71
C ALA A 292 -32.37 10.33 48.77
N ALA A 293 -32.85 9.08 48.89
CA ALA A 293 -33.84 8.70 49.91
C ALA A 293 -33.29 8.86 51.35
N GLY A 294 -32.02 8.50 51.56
CA GLY A 294 -31.34 8.67 52.86
C GLY A 294 -31.13 10.13 53.26
N GLN A 295 -30.95 11.04 52.29
CA GLN A 295 -30.86 12.48 52.57
C GLN A 295 -32.21 13.08 52.95
N GLN A 296 -33.31 12.68 52.30
CA GLN A 296 -34.64 13.20 52.62
C GLN A 296 -35.12 12.85 54.04
N GLN A 297 -34.75 11.68 54.57
CA GLN A 297 -35.06 11.32 55.96
C GLN A 297 -34.30 12.16 57.01
N ARG A 298 -33.15 12.75 56.64
CA ARG A 298 -32.38 13.63 57.53
C ARG A 298 -32.84 15.08 57.50
N THR A 299 -33.48 15.55 56.42
CA THR A 299 -33.96 16.94 56.30
C THR A 299 -35.35 17.18 56.89
N GLY A 300 -36.12 16.13 57.20
CA GLY A 300 -37.48 16.24 57.78
C GLY A 300 -37.55 16.24 59.32
N LEU A 301 -36.42 16.33 60.03
CA LEU A 301 -36.33 16.24 61.50
C LEU A 301 -35.84 17.54 62.18
N ASN A 302 -35.96 18.69 61.51
CA ASN A 302 -35.77 20.02 62.11
C ASN A 302 -37.08 20.80 62.10
#